data_AF-A0A5M3Q1P6-F1
#
_entry.id   AF-A0A5M3Q1P6-F1
#
_cell.length_a   1.000
_cell.length_b   1.000
_cell.length_c   1.000
_cell.angle_alpha   90.00
_cell.angle_beta   90.00
_cell.angle_gamma   90.00
#
_symmetry.space_group_name_H-M   'P 1'
#
loop_
_entity.id
_entity.type
_entity.pdbx_description
1 polymer ?
#
loop_
_entity_poly.entity_id
_entity_poly.type
_entity_poly.pdbx_seq_one_letter_code
_entity_poly.pdbx_strand_id
1 'polypeptide(L)'
;MAAGEYVSVSSQADTEGADLAREKAELADAPEQEHAELAEIYVRRGLDRALADSVASQLMKQDALGAHARDELGISEVSTARPIQAALASAGTFSVGAALPLCVVLSFPEWLLMWVVPGSSLVFLALLGSLAAKVGGAPVLKAASRVTFWGALAMALTAGVGALFGVAV
;
A
#
# COMPACT_ATOMS: atom_id res chain seq x y z
N MET A 1 -3.09 13.54 -1.89
CA MET A 1 -2.40 12.40 -1.26
C MET A 1 -3.06 12.01 0.06
N ALA A 2 -2.89 12.78 1.14
CA ALA A 2 -3.38 12.41 2.48
C ALA A 2 -4.86 12.04 2.58
N ALA A 3 -5.76 12.86 2.01
CA ALA A 3 -7.20 12.61 2.10
C ALA A 3 -7.64 11.32 1.39
N GLY A 4 -7.09 11.05 0.20
CA GLY A 4 -7.39 9.81 -0.53
C GLY A 4 -6.88 8.57 0.22
N GLU A 5 -5.68 8.65 0.78
CA GLU A 5 -5.10 7.58 1.60
C GLU A 5 -5.94 7.32 2.86
N TYR A 6 -6.33 8.38 3.57
CA TYR A 6 -7.18 8.28 4.75
C TYR A 6 -8.51 7.60 4.42
N VAL A 7 -9.19 8.02 3.35
CA VAL A 7 -10.47 7.46 2.93
C VAL A 7 -10.32 5.98 2.54
N SER A 8 -9.30 5.64 1.74
CA SER A 8 -9.08 4.25 1.31
C SER A 8 -8.80 3.32 2.49
N VAL A 9 -7.89 3.72 3.40
CA VAL A 9 -7.51 2.89 4.55
C VAL A 9 -8.60 2.88 5.61
N SER A 10 -9.41 3.94 5.74
CA SER A 10 -10.60 3.93 6.62
C SER A 10 -11.64 2.94 6.09
N SER A 11 -11.90 2.95 4.78
CA SER A 11 -12.80 1.96 4.18
C SER A 11 -12.30 0.52 4.37
N GLN A 12 -10.97 0.30 4.33
CA GLN A 12 -10.40 -1.00 4.67
C GLN A 12 -10.63 -1.35 6.15
N ALA A 13 -10.40 -0.41 7.06
CA ALA A 13 -10.63 -0.61 8.50
C ALA A 13 -12.09 -0.93 8.83
N ASP A 14 -13.03 -0.29 8.13
CA ASP A 14 -14.47 -0.56 8.28
C ASP A 14 -14.81 -2.00 7.85
N THR A 15 -14.26 -2.46 6.72
CA THR A 15 -14.43 -3.84 6.24
C THR A 15 -13.81 -4.85 7.20
N GLU A 16 -12.57 -4.63 7.64
CA GLU A 16 -11.90 -5.49 8.63
C GLU A 16 -12.71 -5.58 9.93
N GLY A 17 -13.26 -4.47 10.40
CA GLY A 17 -14.12 -4.44 11.58
C GLY A 17 -15.43 -5.21 11.41
N ALA A 18 -16.04 -5.13 10.22
CA ALA A 18 -17.25 -5.88 9.90
C ALA A 18 -16.99 -7.39 9.82
N ASP A 19 -15.89 -7.81 9.18
CA ASP A 19 -15.51 -9.21 9.07
C ASP A 19 -15.22 -9.82 10.46
N LEU A 20 -14.46 -9.11 11.31
CA LEU A 20 -14.21 -9.54 12.69
C LEU A 20 -15.49 -9.64 13.53
N ALA A 21 -16.46 -8.75 13.31
CA ALA A 21 -17.73 -8.80 14.01
C ALA A 21 -18.57 -10.00 13.58
N ARG A 22 -18.55 -10.33 12.28
CA ARG A 22 -19.22 -11.51 11.73
C ARG A 22 -18.59 -12.80 12.24
N GLU A 23 -17.26 -12.91 12.13
CA GLU A 23 -16.49 -14.06 12.62
C GLU A 23 -16.75 -14.34 14.10
N LYS A 24 -16.80 -13.29 14.91
CA LYS A 24 -17.11 -13.40 16.33
C LYS A 24 -18.52 -13.95 16.59
N ALA A 25 -19.49 -13.65 15.72
CA ALA A 25 -20.84 -14.20 15.81
C ALA A 25 -20.86 -15.67 15.37
N GLU A 26 -20.18 -16.01 14.27
CA GLU A 26 -20.05 -17.38 13.75
C GLU A 26 -19.39 -18.31 14.77
N LEU A 27 -18.30 -17.87 15.42
CA LEU A 27 -17.66 -18.59 16.53
C LEU A 27 -18.57 -18.83 17.74
N ALA A 28 -19.56 -17.96 17.97
CA ALA A 28 -20.52 -18.11 19.06
C ALA A 28 -21.70 -19.02 18.68
N ASP A 29 -22.16 -18.94 17.43
CA ASP A 29 -23.36 -19.61 16.95
C ASP A 29 -23.06 -21.04 16.44
N ALA A 30 -21.89 -21.28 15.85
CA ALA A 30 -21.52 -22.53 15.18
C ALA A 30 -20.07 -22.97 15.44
N PRO A 31 -19.62 -23.14 16.70
CA PRO A 31 -18.22 -23.41 17.02
C PRO A 31 -17.64 -24.70 16.41
N GLU A 32 -18.46 -25.74 16.20
CA GLU A 32 -18.00 -26.97 15.53
C GLU A 32 -17.79 -26.76 14.02
N GLN A 33 -18.59 -25.89 13.40
CA GLN A 33 -18.42 -25.54 12.00
C GLN A 33 -17.14 -24.73 11.83
N GLU A 34 -16.93 -23.70 12.65
CA GLU A 34 -15.71 -22.88 12.60
C GLU A 34 -14.44 -23.70 12.81
N HIS A 35 -14.48 -24.67 13.72
CA HIS A 35 -13.37 -25.61 13.89
C HIS A 35 -13.07 -26.41 12.61
N ALA A 36 -14.12 -26.93 11.97
CA ALA A 36 -13.97 -27.66 10.72
C ALA A 36 -13.47 -26.77 9.57
N GLU A 37 -13.88 -25.50 9.53
CA GLU A 37 -13.43 -24.52 8.54
C GLU A 37 -11.94 -24.19 8.71
N LEU A 38 -11.49 -23.94 9.94
CA LEU A 38 -10.08 -23.72 10.23
C LEU A 38 -9.23 -24.95 9.94
N ALA A 39 -9.69 -26.15 10.31
CA ALA A 39 -9.01 -27.39 9.97
C ALA A 39 -8.88 -27.58 8.44
N GLU A 40 -9.94 -27.28 7.69
CA GLU A 40 -9.92 -27.35 6.22
C GLU A 40 -8.92 -26.36 5.61
N ILE A 41 -8.79 -25.14 6.16
CA ILE A 41 -7.74 -24.19 5.75
C ILE A 41 -6.35 -24.84 5.87
N TYR A 42 -6.08 -25.55 6.96
CA TYR A 42 -4.80 -26.21 7.20
C TYR A 42 -4.59 -27.46 6.33
N VAL A 43 -5.65 -28.20 6.02
CA VAL A 43 -5.59 -29.29 5.03
C VAL A 43 -5.21 -28.75 3.65
N ARG A 44 -5.84 -27.66 3.20
CA ARG A 44 -5.50 -27.01 1.92
C ARG A 44 -4.07 -26.47 1.88
N ARG A 45 -3.49 -26.14 3.04
CA ARG A 45 -2.08 -25.74 3.19
C ARG A 45 -1.11 -26.93 3.21
N GLY A 46 -1.62 -28.16 3.21
CA GLY A 46 -0.84 -29.39 3.06
C GLY A 46 -0.72 -30.26 4.31
N LEU A 47 -1.46 -29.98 5.39
CA LEU A 47 -1.51 -30.88 6.54
C LEU A 47 -2.45 -32.05 6.27
N ASP A 48 -2.16 -33.22 6.85
CA ASP A 48 -3.17 -34.28 6.91
C ASP A 48 -4.32 -33.87 7.85
N ARG A 49 -5.48 -34.51 7.67
CA ARG A 49 -6.71 -34.15 8.40
C ARG A 49 -6.53 -34.26 9.93
N ALA A 50 -5.87 -35.29 10.42
CA ALA A 50 -5.73 -35.52 11.86
C ALA A 50 -4.84 -34.44 12.51
N LEU A 51 -3.76 -34.04 11.82
CA LEU A 51 -2.91 -32.94 12.26
C LEU A 51 -3.64 -31.59 12.16
N ALA A 52 -4.37 -31.34 11.06
CA ALA A 52 -5.12 -30.10 10.88
C ALA A 52 -6.20 -29.90 11.96
N ASP A 53 -6.95 -30.94 12.31
CA ASP A 53 -7.92 -30.91 13.41
C ASP A 53 -7.24 -30.60 14.76
N SER A 54 -6.05 -31.16 14.98
CA SER A 54 -5.25 -30.91 16.18
C SER A 54 -4.70 -29.48 16.24
N VAL A 55 -4.34 -28.90 15.10
CA VAL A 55 -3.88 -27.51 14.97
C VAL A 55 -5.04 -26.55 15.24
N ALA A 56 -6.18 -26.74 14.57
CA ALA A 56 -7.38 -25.92 14.77
C ALA A 56 -7.80 -25.91 16.25
N SER A 57 -7.84 -27.09 16.88
CA SER A 57 -8.17 -27.22 18.31
C SER A 57 -7.24 -26.42 19.22
N GLN A 58 -5.93 -26.47 18.96
CA GLN A 58 -4.94 -25.79 19.80
C GLN A 58 -4.95 -24.28 19.60
N LEU A 59 -5.06 -23.82 18.35
CA LEU A 59 -5.12 -22.41 18.03
C LEU A 59 -6.41 -21.76 18.53
N MET A 60 -7.57 -22.39 18.29
CA MET A 60 -8.85 -21.86 18.77
C MET A 60 -8.95 -21.82 20.29
N LYS A 61 -8.32 -22.80 20.98
CA LYS A 61 -8.25 -22.79 22.45
C LYS A 61 -7.45 -21.60 22.99
N GLN A 62 -6.42 -21.16 22.27
CA GLN A 62 -5.61 -20.01 22.68
C GLN A 62 -6.30 -18.70 22.32
N ASP A 63 -6.74 -18.56 21.07
CA ASP A 63 -7.41 -17.38 20.53
C ASP A 63 -8.14 -17.74 19.22
N ALA A 64 -9.42 -18.14 19.32
CA ALA A 64 -10.22 -18.52 18.14
C ALA A 64 -10.40 -17.36 17.16
N LEU A 65 -10.78 -16.18 17.66
CA LEU A 65 -10.98 -15.01 16.80
C LEU A 65 -9.66 -14.60 16.14
N GLY A 66 -8.54 -14.60 16.86
CA GLY A 66 -7.23 -14.30 16.28
C GLY A 66 -6.75 -15.35 15.28
N ALA A 67 -7.05 -16.63 15.50
CA ALA A 67 -6.73 -17.71 14.57
C ALA A 67 -7.47 -17.55 13.24
N HIS A 68 -8.80 -17.37 13.29
CA HIS A 68 -9.61 -17.14 12.09
C HIS A 68 -9.28 -15.79 11.42
N ALA A 69 -9.14 -14.71 12.20
CA ALA A 69 -8.72 -13.41 11.66
C ALA A 69 -7.44 -13.53 10.84
N ARG A 70 -6.44 -14.27 11.33
CA ARG A 70 -5.18 -14.45 10.63
C ARG A 70 -5.26 -15.43 9.47
N ASP A 71 -5.82 -16.61 9.70
CA ASP A 71 -5.70 -17.74 8.78
C ASP A 71 -6.80 -17.82 7.74
N GLU A 72 -7.97 -17.25 8.04
CA GLU A 72 -9.12 -17.14 7.16
C GLU A 72 -9.22 -15.75 6.53
N LEU A 73 -9.25 -14.69 7.35
CA LEU A 73 -9.48 -13.32 6.88
C LEU A 73 -8.20 -12.60 6.41
N GLY A 74 -7.01 -13.11 6.76
CA GLY A 74 -5.73 -12.48 6.43
C GLY A 74 -5.41 -11.20 7.25
N ILE A 75 -6.17 -10.96 8.31
CA ILE A 75 -6.02 -9.84 9.24
C ILE A 75 -5.01 -10.22 10.31
N SER A 76 -3.93 -9.44 10.43
CA SER A 76 -2.85 -9.64 11.40
C SER A 76 -2.40 -8.29 11.95
N GLU A 77 -1.70 -8.26 13.09
CA GLU A 77 -1.20 -7.01 13.67
C GLU A 77 -0.41 -6.14 12.65
N VAL A 78 0.35 -6.79 11.75
CA VAL A 78 1.16 -6.11 10.73
C VAL A 78 0.30 -5.64 9.54
N SER A 79 -0.82 -6.30 9.26
CA SER A 79 -1.72 -5.95 8.15
C SER A 79 -2.91 -5.07 8.55
N THR A 80 -3.14 -4.82 9.85
CA THR A 80 -4.25 -3.97 10.31
C THR A 80 -4.22 -2.58 9.69
N ALA A 81 -5.38 -2.12 9.24
CA ALA A 81 -5.54 -0.80 8.66
C ALA A 81 -5.30 0.32 9.71
N ARG A 82 -4.40 1.27 9.40
CA ARG A 82 -4.07 2.43 10.26
C ARG A 82 -4.26 3.76 9.50
N PRO A 83 -5.50 4.26 9.38
CA PRO A 83 -5.82 5.34 8.43
C PRO A 83 -5.06 6.64 8.65
N ILE A 84 -4.97 7.10 9.91
CA ILE A 84 -4.26 8.35 10.24
C ILE A 84 -2.77 8.21 9.95
N GLN A 85 -2.18 7.06 10.29
CA GLN A 85 -0.76 6.82 10.05
C GLN A 85 -0.47 6.79 8.55
N ALA A 86 -1.27 6.07 7.77
CA ALA A 86 -1.13 6.00 6.32
C ALA A 86 -1.24 7.39 5.69
N ALA A 87 -2.26 8.16 6.09
CA ALA A 87 -2.49 9.51 5.58
C ALA A 87 -1.32 10.47 5.90
N LEU A 88 -0.83 10.47 7.14
CA LEU A 88 0.30 11.32 7.55
C LEU A 88 1.61 10.90 6.90
N ALA A 89 1.87 9.59 6.77
CA ALA A 89 3.04 9.07 6.07
C ALA A 89 3.00 9.47 4.59
N SER A 90 1.85 9.32 3.94
CA SER A 90 1.61 9.73 2.55
C SER A 90 1.77 11.24 2.36
N ALA A 91 1.22 12.05 3.28
CA ALA A 91 1.38 13.50 3.28
C ALA A 91 2.87 13.90 3.38
N GLY A 92 3.56 13.39 4.41
CA GLY A 92 4.95 13.74 4.67
C GLY A 92 5.89 13.33 3.54
N THR A 93 5.78 12.09 3.05
CA THR A 93 6.62 11.61 1.95
C THR A 93 6.37 12.35 0.65
N PHE A 94 5.10 12.65 0.33
CA PHE A 94 4.75 13.46 -0.84
C PHE A 94 5.32 14.88 -0.74
N SER A 95 5.14 15.55 0.41
CA SER A 95 5.66 16.90 0.63
C SER A 95 7.18 16.96 0.51
N VAL A 96 7.90 15.98 1.10
CA VAL A 96 9.36 15.90 0.98
C VAL A 96 9.80 15.67 -0.47
N GLY A 97 9.12 14.77 -1.19
CA GLY A 97 9.41 14.52 -2.61
C GLY A 97 9.15 15.75 -3.49
N ALA A 98 8.06 16.47 -3.25
CA ALA A 98 7.68 17.68 -3.99
C ALA A 98 8.57 18.89 -3.66
N ALA A 99 9.17 18.94 -2.46
CA ALA A 99 10.08 20.01 -2.07
C ALA A 99 11.32 20.08 -2.98
N LEU A 100 11.80 18.94 -3.50
CA LEU A 100 13.00 18.89 -4.33
C LEU A 100 12.83 19.68 -5.66
N PRO A 101 11.83 19.42 -6.52
CA PRO A 101 11.55 20.28 -7.67
C PRO A 101 11.22 21.73 -7.31
N LEU A 102 10.55 21.98 -6.17
CA LEU A 102 10.23 23.34 -5.74
C LEU A 102 11.49 24.15 -5.43
N CYS A 103 12.49 23.54 -4.77
CA CYS A 103 13.80 24.17 -4.55
C CYS A 103 14.49 24.54 -5.86
N VAL A 104 14.33 23.73 -6.92
CA VAL A 104 14.87 24.03 -8.25
C VAL A 104 14.20 25.27 -8.84
N VAL A 105 12.88 25.40 -8.72
CA VAL A 105 12.14 26.60 -9.17
C VAL A 105 12.67 27.85 -8.48
N LEU A 106 12.95 27.79 -7.18
CA LEU A 106 13.45 28.94 -6.42
C LEU A 106 14.91 29.29 -6.71
N SER A 107 15.69 28.36 -7.28
CA SER A 107 17.14 28.49 -7.44
C SER A 107 17.57 28.93 -8.84
N PHE A 108 16.70 28.82 -9.85
CA PHE A 108 17.02 29.08 -11.25
C PHE A 108 16.16 30.22 -11.83
N PRO A 109 16.70 31.01 -12.78
CA PRO A 109 15.93 32.04 -13.45
C PRO A 109 14.85 31.44 -14.37
N GLU A 110 13.78 32.20 -14.58
CA GLU A 110 12.56 31.77 -15.29
C GLU A 110 12.83 31.10 -16.65
N TRP A 111 13.70 31.70 -17.47
CA TRP A 111 14.03 31.20 -18.80
C TRP A 111 14.70 29.82 -18.83
N LEU A 112 15.23 29.35 -17.69
CA LEU A 112 15.79 27.99 -17.54
C LEU A 112 14.78 26.98 -17.02
N LEU A 113 13.67 27.41 -16.41
CA LEU A 113 12.76 26.52 -15.68
C LEU A 113 12.12 25.46 -16.57
N MET A 114 11.81 25.82 -17.82
CA MET A 114 11.27 24.89 -18.83
C MET A 114 12.13 23.63 -19.01
N TRP A 115 13.45 23.75 -18.83
CA TRP A 115 14.39 22.64 -19.00
C TRP A 115 14.82 22.02 -17.68
N VAL A 116 15.15 22.87 -16.69
CA VAL A 116 15.76 22.41 -15.44
C VAL A 116 14.74 21.73 -14.54
N VAL A 117 13.48 22.18 -14.49
CA VAL A 117 12.46 21.56 -13.63
C VAL A 117 12.12 20.13 -14.06
N PRO A 118 11.77 19.85 -15.34
CA PRO A 118 11.52 18.47 -15.76
C PRO A 118 12.78 17.59 -15.66
N GLY A 119 13.94 18.12 -16.09
CA GLY A 119 15.21 17.38 -16.06
C GLY A 119 15.61 16.96 -14.65
N SER A 120 15.59 17.89 -13.70
CA SER A 120 15.89 17.59 -12.29
C SER A 120 14.84 16.66 -11.66
N SER A 121 13.56 16.85 -11.98
CA SER A 121 12.50 15.97 -11.48
C SER A 121 12.67 14.53 -11.93
N LEU A 122 13.07 14.29 -13.19
CA LEU A 122 13.38 12.94 -13.68
C LEU A 122 14.58 12.31 -12.97
N VAL A 123 15.61 13.10 -12.66
CA VAL A 123 16.76 12.65 -11.85
C VAL A 123 16.29 12.28 -10.44
N PHE A 124 15.49 13.12 -9.79
CA PHE A 124 14.95 12.83 -8.46
C PHE A 124 14.06 11.59 -8.45
N LEU A 125 13.20 11.42 -9.45
CA LEU A 125 12.36 10.23 -9.61
C LEU A 125 13.21 8.96 -9.80
N ALA A 126 14.27 9.02 -10.61
CA ALA A 126 15.19 7.90 -10.79
C ALA A 126 15.90 7.52 -9.47
N LEU A 127 16.35 8.52 -8.70
CA LEU A 127 16.99 8.33 -7.40
C LEU A 127 16.03 7.75 -6.37
N LEU A 128 14.84 8.32 -6.24
CA LEU A 128 13.81 7.84 -5.31
C LEU A 128 13.31 6.45 -5.68
N GLY A 129 13.09 6.17 -6.97
CA GLY A 129 12.74 4.84 -7.47
C GLY A 129 13.84 3.80 -7.18
N SER A 130 15.10 4.19 -7.34
CA SER A 130 16.26 3.34 -7.01
C SER A 130 16.36 3.06 -5.51
N LEU A 131 16.15 4.08 -4.67
CA LEU A 131 16.18 3.96 -3.22
C LEU A 131 15.04 3.07 -2.73
N ALA A 132 13.81 3.30 -3.20
CA ALA A 132 12.66 2.49 -2.87
C ALA A 132 12.87 1.01 -3.22
N ALA A 133 13.48 0.73 -4.38
CA ALA A 133 13.81 -0.63 -4.79
C ALA A 133 14.84 -1.29 -3.89
N LYS A 134 15.89 -0.55 -3.52
CA LYS A 134 16.95 -1.06 -2.62
C LYS A 134 16.39 -1.38 -1.24
N VAL A 135 15.54 -0.52 -0.69
CA VAL A 135 14.89 -0.74 0.62
C VAL A 135 13.89 -1.89 0.54
N GLY A 136 13.12 -1.99 -0.55
CA GLY A 136 12.11 -3.03 -0.75
C GLY A 136 12.64 -4.36 -1.30
N GLY A 137 13.95 -4.54 -1.48
CA GLY A 137 14.53 -5.75 -2.05
C GLY A 137 14.18 -6.03 -3.52
N ALA A 138 13.76 -5.00 -4.26
CA ALA A 138 13.33 -5.12 -5.66
C ALA A 138 14.46 -4.77 -6.66
N PRO A 139 14.38 -5.21 -7.93
CA PRO A 139 15.37 -4.86 -8.95
C PRO A 139 15.41 -3.35 -9.23
N VAL A 140 16.52 -2.71 -8.86
CA VAL A 140 16.72 -1.25 -8.90
C VAL A 140 16.41 -0.66 -10.28
N LEU A 141 16.98 -1.23 -11.34
CA LEU A 141 16.83 -0.68 -12.69
C LEU A 141 15.37 -0.72 -13.17
N LYS A 142 14.63 -1.78 -12.86
CA LYS A 142 13.20 -1.91 -13.25
C LYS A 142 12.32 -0.92 -12.48
N ALA A 143 12.60 -0.71 -11.20
CA ALA A 143 11.84 0.22 -10.38
C ALA A 143 12.10 1.68 -10.77
N ALA A 144 13.38 2.04 -10.95
CA ALA A 144 13.76 3.38 -11.40
C ALA A 144 13.19 3.68 -12.78
N SER A 145 13.32 2.76 -13.75
CA SER A 145 12.77 2.97 -15.10
C SER A 145 11.26 3.15 -15.09
N ARG A 146 10.52 2.35 -14.30
CA ARG A 146 9.06 2.46 -14.17
C ARG A 146 8.65 3.83 -13.64
N VAL A 147 9.26 4.29 -12.55
CA VAL A 147 8.89 5.58 -11.92
C VAL A 147 9.27 6.75 -12.84
N THR A 148 10.47 6.74 -13.42
CA THR A 148 10.92 7.79 -14.33
C THR A 148 10.10 7.83 -15.62
N PHE A 149 9.73 6.68 -16.19
CA PHE A 149 8.91 6.62 -17.40
C PHE A 149 7.53 7.23 -17.18
N TRP A 150 6.81 6.80 -16.13
CA TRP A 150 5.47 7.34 -15.85
C TRP A 150 5.51 8.82 -15.44
N GLY A 151 6.57 9.24 -14.74
CA GLY A 151 6.81 10.66 -14.47
C GLY A 151 7.03 11.48 -15.74
N ALA A 152 7.89 11.02 -16.64
CA ALA A 152 8.16 11.67 -17.92
C ALA A 152 6.90 11.77 -18.79
N LEU A 153 6.12 10.69 -18.87
CA LEU A 153 4.87 10.67 -19.62
C LEU A 153 3.85 11.65 -19.05
N ALA A 154 3.66 11.68 -17.72
CA ALA A 154 2.75 12.62 -17.08
C ALA A 154 3.17 14.08 -17.33
N MET A 155 4.47 14.38 -17.24
CA MET A 155 5.02 15.72 -17.56
C MET A 155 4.78 16.09 -19.03
N ALA A 156 5.06 15.17 -19.95
CA ALA A 156 4.86 15.39 -21.39
C ALA A 156 3.39 15.64 -21.74
N LEU A 157 2.46 14.87 -21.15
CA LEU A 157 1.03 15.07 -21.33
C LEU A 157 0.57 16.43 -20.77
N THR A 158 1.04 16.79 -19.58
CA THR A 158 0.69 18.08 -18.95
C THR A 158 1.22 19.26 -19.77
N ALA A 159 2.46 19.18 -20.25
CA ALA A 159 3.05 20.17 -21.14
C ALA A 159 2.30 20.24 -22.49
N GLY A 160 1.93 19.09 -23.06
CA GLY A 160 1.16 19.02 -24.30
C GLY A 160 -0.23 19.65 -24.18
N VAL A 161 -0.93 19.43 -23.06
CA VAL A 161 -2.19 20.11 -22.75
C VAL A 161 -1.96 21.62 -22.62
N GLY A 162 -0.92 22.04 -21.89
CA GLY A 162 -0.56 23.47 -21.77
C GLY A 162 -0.31 24.12 -23.14
N ALA A 163 0.40 23.42 -24.04
CA ALA A 163 0.67 23.90 -25.40
C ALA A 163 -0.62 24.00 -26.24
N LEU A 164 -1.52 23.02 -26.14
CA LEU A 164 -2.78 23.00 -26.90
C LEU A 164 -3.71 24.16 -26.53
N PHE A 165 -3.71 24.59 -25.26
CA PHE A 165 -4.52 25.71 -24.79
C PHE A 165 -3.78 27.06 -24.78
N GLY A 166 -2.53 27.12 -25.26
CA GLY A 166 -1.74 28.35 -25.28
C GLY A 166 -1.35 28.86 -23.89
N VAL A 167 -1.32 27.98 -22.88
CA VAL A 167 -0.97 28.28 -21.48
C VAL A 167 0.48 27.89 -21.16
N ALA A 168 1.15 27.16 -22.05
CA ALA A 168 2.58 26.85 -21.90
C ALA A 168 3.42 28.10 -22.17
N VAL A 169 4.04 28.63 -21.11
CA VAL A 169 5.13 29.64 -21.14
C VAL A 169 6.42 28.96 -20.72
#